data_AF-A0A962I2F6-F1
#
_entry.id   AF-A0A962I2F6-F1
#
_cell.length_a   1.000
_cell.length_b   1.000
_cell.length_c   1.000
_cell.angle_alpha   90.00
_cell.angle_beta   90.00
_cell.angle_gamma   90.00
#
_symmetry.space_group_name_H-M   'P 1'
#
loop_
_entity.id
_entity.type
_entity.pdbx_description
1 polymer ?
#
loop_
_entity_poly.entity_id
_entity_poly.type
_entity_poly.pdbx_seq_one_letter_code
_entity_poly.pdbx_strand_id
1 'polypeptide(L)'
;MVPAHARNPFASLEFYLGSGGFIMPVLVLITIVLWYGIGYRWLLLDRGTQKSVRVMIGALQRGKSLPSHGIVPQAIAMGVAIVGRHHDELRERLDLAFMSYDSEIKRYGRLVSTLVAVAPLLGLLGTVMGMITTFESLGDMTLFSQSGGIAAGISTALFTTQMGLIVAVPGVIAKSILDRRERQIRLDLAQIKDLLCTEQMELPRTAT
;
A
#
# COMPACT_ATOMS: atom_id res chain seq x y z
N MET A 1 38.68 10.68 21.91
CA MET A 1 38.25 9.38 22.48
C MET A 1 36.82 9.13 22.03
N VAL A 2 36.60 8.16 21.15
CA VAL A 2 35.27 7.79 20.65
C VAL A 2 34.60 6.91 21.72
N PRO A 3 33.43 7.29 22.27
CA PRO A 3 32.81 6.51 23.35
C PRO A 3 32.30 5.15 22.86
N ALA A 4 32.42 4.15 23.72
CA ALA A 4 32.24 2.72 23.46
C ALA A 4 30.78 2.25 23.22
N HIS A 5 29.86 3.13 22.81
CA HIS A 5 28.47 2.78 22.51
C HIS A 5 28.24 2.27 21.07
N ALA A 6 29.29 2.23 20.24
CA ALA A 6 29.23 1.80 18.84
C ALA A 6 29.20 0.27 18.63
N ARG A 7 29.08 -0.55 19.68
CA ARG A 7 29.11 -2.03 19.55
C ARG A 7 27.75 -2.71 19.43
N ASN A 8 26.66 -2.09 19.89
CA ASN A 8 25.33 -2.70 19.87
C ASN A 8 24.30 -1.72 19.26
N PRO A 9 23.83 -1.94 18.02
CA PRO A 9 22.78 -1.10 17.43
C PRO A 9 21.46 -1.14 18.22
N PHE A 10 21.24 -2.19 19.02
CA PHE A 10 20.07 -2.33 19.89
C PHE A 10 20.11 -1.43 21.15
N ALA A 11 21.29 -1.16 21.70
CA ALA A 11 21.42 -0.33 22.91
C ALA A 11 21.25 1.17 22.61
N SER A 12 21.74 1.60 21.45
CA SER A 12 21.45 2.96 20.94
C SER A 12 19.96 3.11 20.58
N LEU A 13 19.32 2.07 20.05
CA LEU A 13 17.89 2.09 19.74
C LEU A 13 17.01 2.24 21.01
N GLU A 14 17.31 1.52 22.09
CA GLU A 14 16.62 1.69 23.38
C GLU A 14 16.80 3.09 23.98
N PHE A 15 18.03 3.64 23.91
CA PHE A 15 18.29 5.01 24.33
C PHE A 15 17.49 6.03 23.50
N TYR A 16 17.46 5.91 22.17
CA TYR A 16 16.69 6.82 21.31
C TYR A 16 15.17 6.61 21.40
N LEU A 17 14.70 5.40 21.67
CA LEU A 17 13.29 5.08 21.99
C LEU A 17 12.86 5.74 23.31
N GLY A 18 13.74 5.80 24.31
CA GLY A 18 13.52 6.56 25.55
C GLY A 18 13.65 8.08 25.36
N SER A 19 14.54 8.54 24.48
CA SER A 19 14.85 9.96 24.27
C SER A 19 13.84 10.69 23.38
N GLY A 20 13.29 10.01 22.35
CA GLY A 20 12.31 10.59 21.43
C GLY A 20 10.89 10.72 22.00
N GLY A 21 10.71 10.39 23.29
CA GLY A 21 9.46 10.51 24.01
C GLY A 21 8.32 9.68 23.41
N PHE A 22 7.10 10.15 23.64
CA PHE A 22 5.85 9.44 23.28
C PHE A 22 5.67 9.20 21.76
N ILE A 23 6.40 9.91 20.89
CA ILE A 23 6.19 9.88 19.44
C ILE A 23 6.87 8.68 18.77
N MET A 24 8.00 8.21 19.32
CA MET A 24 8.74 7.06 18.77
C MET A 24 7.91 5.77 18.72
N PRO A 25 7.21 5.32 19.79
CA PRO A 25 6.38 4.12 19.70
C PRO A 25 5.21 4.26 18.72
N VAL A 26 4.63 5.47 18.59
CA VAL A 26 3.56 5.74 17.60
C VAL A 26 4.09 5.62 16.17
N LEU A 27 5.29 6.15 15.90
CA LEU A 27 5.93 6.07 14.58
C LEU A 27 6.28 4.61 14.23
N VAL A 28 6.80 3.83 15.19
CA VAL A 28 7.07 2.39 15.01
C VAL A 28 5.78 1.62 14.72
N LEU A 29 4.70 1.88 15.47
CA LEU A 29 3.39 1.26 15.23
C LEU A 29 2.89 1.56 13.81
N ILE A 30 2.93 2.83 13.38
CA ILE A 30 2.52 3.23 12.04
C ILE A 30 3.39 2.59 10.96
N THR A 31 4.69 2.44 11.22
CA THR A 31 5.61 1.76 10.32
C THR A 31 5.20 0.29 10.15
N ILE A 32 4.94 -0.42 11.24
CA ILE A 32 4.50 -1.82 11.21
C ILE A 32 3.17 -1.94 10.46
N VAL A 33 2.20 -1.08 10.75
CA VAL A 33 0.88 -1.08 10.08
C VAL A 33 1.02 -0.76 8.59
N LEU A 34 1.90 0.17 8.21
CA LEU A 34 2.18 0.54 6.83
C LEU A 34 2.82 -0.62 6.06
N TRP A 35 3.85 -1.26 6.61
CA TRP A 35 4.53 -2.40 5.98
C TRP A 35 3.62 -3.62 5.89
N TYR A 36 2.84 -3.90 6.95
CA TYR A 36 1.81 -4.94 6.93
C TYR A 36 0.75 -4.65 5.87
N GLY A 37 0.26 -3.41 5.78
CA GLY A 37 -0.72 -2.99 4.78
C GLY A 37 -0.19 -3.10 3.35
N ILE A 38 1.05 -2.72 3.11
CA ILE A 38 1.72 -2.89 1.80
C ILE A 38 1.88 -4.37 1.46
N GLY A 39 2.35 -5.20 2.40
CA GLY A 39 2.52 -6.63 2.20
C GLY A 39 1.19 -7.35 1.91
N TYR A 40 0.17 -7.06 2.72
CA TYR A 40 -1.17 -7.60 2.52
C TYR A 40 -1.75 -7.17 1.17
N ARG A 41 -1.59 -5.90 0.80
CA ARG A 41 -2.09 -5.37 -0.47
C ARG A 41 -1.30 -5.92 -1.67
N TRP A 42 -0.01 -6.23 -1.52
CA TRP A 42 0.77 -6.92 -2.54
C TRP A 42 0.29 -8.35 -2.78
N LEU A 43 -0.05 -9.08 -1.71
CA LEU A 43 -0.64 -10.43 -1.80
C LEU A 43 -2.06 -10.40 -2.38
N LEU A 44 -2.86 -9.39 -2.03
CA LEU A 44 -4.22 -9.23 -2.53
C LEU A 44 -4.26 -8.81 -4.02
N LEU A 45 -3.35 -7.93 -4.46
CA LEU A 45 -3.19 -7.52 -5.86
C LEU A 45 -2.35 -8.53 -6.65
N ASP A 46 -2.54 -9.83 -6.40
CA ASP A 46 -1.99 -10.84 -7.28
C ASP A 46 -2.83 -10.93 -8.56
N ARG A 47 -2.24 -10.46 -9.67
CA ARG A 47 -2.84 -10.59 -11.01
C ARG A 47 -3.00 -12.07 -11.39
N GLY A 48 -2.27 -12.98 -10.75
CA GLY A 48 -2.30 -14.43 -10.95
C GLY A 48 -1.73 -14.92 -12.27
N THR A 49 -1.53 -14.05 -13.27
CA THR A 49 -0.86 -14.42 -14.53
C THR A 49 -0.27 -13.22 -15.27
N GLN A 50 0.85 -13.45 -15.99
CA GLN A 50 1.51 -12.46 -16.86
C GLN A 50 0.88 -12.37 -18.27
N LYS A 51 -0.10 -13.23 -18.58
CA LYS A 51 -0.70 -13.33 -19.91
C LYS A 51 -1.77 -12.26 -20.11
N SER A 52 -1.81 -11.68 -21.32
CA SER A 52 -2.83 -10.69 -21.70
C SER A 52 -4.23 -11.30 -21.74
N VAL A 53 -5.24 -10.50 -21.41
CA VAL A 53 -6.68 -10.86 -21.45
C VAL A 53 -7.06 -11.56 -22.75
N ARG A 54 -6.61 -11.05 -23.91
CA ARG A 54 -6.90 -11.67 -25.23
C ARG A 54 -6.38 -13.11 -25.34
N VAL A 55 -5.20 -13.38 -24.79
CA VAL A 55 -4.59 -14.72 -24.81
C VAL A 55 -5.38 -15.67 -23.91
N MET A 56 -5.91 -15.18 -22.80
CA MET A 56 -6.69 -15.97 -21.85
C MET A 56 -8.08 -16.32 -22.40
N ILE A 57 -8.78 -15.35 -23.01
CA ILE A 57 -10.06 -15.60 -23.69
C ILE A 57 -9.86 -16.60 -24.83
N GLY A 58 -8.81 -16.42 -25.65
CA GLY A 58 -8.48 -17.36 -26.73
C GLY A 58 -7.98 -18.73 -26.24
N ALA A 59 -7.55 -18.87 -24.99
CA ALA A 59 -7.23 -20.17 -24.38
C ALA A 59 -8.50 -20.88 -23.90
N LEU A 60 -9.45 -20.13 -23.35
CA LEU A 60 -10.75 -20.64 -22.90
C LEU A 60 -11.61 -21.10 -24.09
N GLN A 61 -11.63 -20.34 -25.19
CA GLN A 61 -12.26 -20.74 -26.46
C GLN A 61 -11.66 -22.03 -27.03
N ARG A 62 -10.37 -22.30 -26.74
CA ARG A 62 -9.68 -23.55 -27.08
C ARG A 62 -9.88 -24.68 -26.06
N GLY A 63 -10.82 -24.53 -25.12
CA GLY A 63 -11.15 -25.53 -24.11
C GLY A 63 -10.09 -25.71 -23.01
N LYS A 64 -9.12 -24.79 -22.87
CA LYS A 64 -8.12 -24.86 -21.79
C LYS A 64 -8.65 -24.21 -20.52
N SER A 65 -8.35 -24.82 -19.37
CA SER A 65 -8.67 -24.24 -18.07
C SER A 65 -7.82 -22.98 -17.79
N LEU A 66 -8.48 -21.97 -17.22
CA LEU A 66 -7.82 -20.77 -16.73
C LEU A 66 -7.01 -21.09 -15.46
N PRO A 67 -5.94 -20.33 -15.17
CA PRO A 67 -5.26 -20.42 -13.89
C PRO A 67 -6.23 -20.24 -12.72
N SER A 68 -6.13 -21.07 -11.69
CA SER A 68 -7.08 -21.09 -10.57
C SER A 68 -6.91 -19.94 -9.56
N HIS A 69 -5.87 -19.11 -9.72
CA HIS A 69 -5.55 -18.00 -8.83
C HIS A 69 -5.41 -16.70 -9.64
N GLY A 70 -5.93 -15.60 -9.08
CA GLY A 70 -5.86 -14.26 -9.65
C GLY A 70 -7.21 -13.65 -10.01
N ILE A 71 -7.30 -12.33 -9.85
CA ILE A 71 -8.52 -11.55 -10.10
C ILE A 71 -8.97 -11.65 -11.57
N VAL A 72 -8.01 -11.56 -12.51
CA VAL A 72 -8.29 -11.55 -13.96
C VAL A 72 -8.86 -12.89 -14.46
N PRO A 73 -8.25 -14.07 -14.20
CA PRO A 73 -8.84 -15.34 -14.61
C PRO A 73 -10.22 -15.63 -13.97
N GLN A 74 -10.42 -15.26 -12.70
CA GLN A 74 -11.72 -15.43 -12.04
C GLN A 74 -12.80 -14.54 -12.67
N ALA A 75 -12.46 -13.29 -12.99
CA ALA A 75 -13.37 -12.38 -13.68
C ALA A 75 -13.75 -12.89 -15.09
N ILE A 76 -12.81 -13.48 -15.84
CA ILE A 76 -13.10 -14.10 -17.13
C ILE A 76 -14.05 -15.30 -16.96
N ALA A 77 -13.76 -16.20 -16.03
CA ALA A 77 -14.58 -17.38 -15.78
C ALA A 77 -16.01 -17.00 -15.37
N MET A 78 -16.14 -16.01 -14.49
CA MET A 78 -17.43 -15.47 -14.05
C MET A 78 -18.17 -14.77 -15.20
N GLY A 79 -17.46 -13.96 -16.00
CA GLY A 79 -18.03 -13.27 -17.16
C GLY A 79 -18.60 -14.25 -18.19
N VAL A 80 -17.86 -15.30 -18.54
CA VAL A 80 -18.33 -16.33 -19.48
C VAL A 80 -19.52 -17.11 -18.93
N ALA A 81 -19.55 -17.40 -17.62
CA ALA A 81 -20.71 -18.05 -16.99
C ALA A 81 -21.99 -17.19 -17.05
N ILE A 82 -21.86 -15.86 -17.01
CA ILE A 82 -22.99 -14.92 -17.13
C ILE A 82 -23.47 -14.85 -18.59
N VAL A 83 -22.54 -14.75 -19.53
CA VAL A 83 -22.78 -14.74 -20.99
C VAL A 83 -23.57 -15.97 -21.44
N GLY A 84 -23.32 -17.14 -20.85
CA GLY A 84 -24.03 -18.38 -21.19
C GLY A 84 -25.45 -18.52 -20.62
N ARG A 85 -25.89 -17.62 -19.74
CA ARG A 85 -27.20 -17.72 -19.05
C ARG A 85 -28.18 -16.58 -19.38
N HIS A 86 -27.68 -15.42 -19.80
CA HIS A 86 -28.49 -14.22 -19.99
C HIS A 86 -28.04 -13.44 -21.23
N HIS A 87 -28.96 -13.21 -22.16
CA HIS A 87 -28.71 -12.45 -23.40
C HIS A 87 -29.16 -10.98 -23.29
N ASP A 88 -30.23 -10.71 -22.54
CA ASP A 88 -30.69 -9.35 -22.27
C ASP A 88 -29.94 -8.75 -21.07
N GLU A 89 -29.63 -7.45 -21.16
CA GLU A 89 -28.94 -6.68 -20.10
C GLU A 89 -27.57 -7.23 -19.68
N LEU A 90 -26.86 -7.93 -20.57
CA LEU A 90 -25.55 -8.51 -20.29
C LEU A 90 -24.56 -7.49 -19.71
N ARG A 91 -24.54 -6.27 -20.26
CA ARG A 91 -23.65 -5.20 -19.81
C ARG A 91 -23.88 -4.82 -18.36
N GLU A 92 -25.14 -4.72 -17.93
CA GLU A 92 -25.53 -4.37 -16.56
C GLU A 92 -25.20 -5.51 -15.59
N ARG A 93 -25.46 -6.76 -15.97
CA ARG A 93 -25.11 -7.93 -15.15
C ARG A 93 -23.61 -8.11 -14.98
N LEU A 94 -22.83 -7.87 -16.03
CA LEU A 94 -21.37 -7.86 -15.95
C LEU A 94 -20.87 -6.72 -15.06
N ASP A 95 -21.49 -5.53 -15.14
CA ASP A 95 -21.16 -4.43 -14.24
C ASP A 95 -21.41 -4.80 -12.77
N LEU A 96 -22.60 -5.30 -12.45
CA LEU A 96 -22.94 -5.74 -11.09
C LEU A 96 -21.98 -6.83 -10.58
N ALA A 97 -21.64 -7.80 -11.43
CA ALA A 97 -20.67 -8.85 -11.07
C ALA A 97 -19.27 -8.30 -10.87
N PHE A 98 -18.86 -7.27 -11.62
CA PHE A 98 -17.50 -6.73 -11.56
C PHE A 98 -17.31 -5.68 -10.45
N MET A 99 -18.39 -5.12 -9.92
CA MET A 99 -18.35 -4.18 -8.79
C MET A 99 -17.64 -4.75 -7.56
N SER A 100 -17.78 -6.06 -7.28
CA SER A 100 -17.10 -6.71 -6.16
C SER A 100 -15.58 -6.65 -6.32
N TYR A 101 -15.06 -6.98 -7.50
CA TYR A 101 -13.62 -6.89 -7.81
C TYR A 101 -13.11 -5.45 -7.71
N ASP A 102 -13.87 -4.47 -8.20
CA ASP A 102 -13.50 -3.06 -8.13
C ASP A 102 -13.37 -2.57 -6.67
N SER A 103 -14.25 -3.04 -5.79
CA SER A 103 -14.20 -2.75 -4.35
C SER A 103 -12.99 -3.42 -3.67
N GLU A 104 -12.68 -4.65 -4.07
CA GLU A 104 -11.57 -5.46 -3.53
C GLU A 104 -10.21 -4.88 -3.93
N ILE A 105 -10.04 -4.47 -5.18
CA ILE A 105 -8.82 -3.83 -5.70
C ILE A 105 -8.54 -2.50 -4.99
N LYS A 106 -9.60 -1.73 -4.69
CA LYS A 106 -9.50 -0.44 -3.98
C LYS A 106 -9.27 -0.61 -2.48
N ARG A 107 -9.49 -1.80 -1.92
CA ARG A 107 -9.42 -2.06 -0.48
C ARG A 107 -8.01 -1.76 0.04
N TYR A 108 -7.95 -1.14 1.22
CA TYR A 108 -6.71 -0.72 1.91
C TYR A 108 -5.83 0.31 1.16
N GLY A 109 -6.07 0.62 -0.11
CA GLY A 109 -5.27 1.59 -0.87
C GLY A 109 -5.33 3.01 -0.29
N ARG A 110 -6.52 3.45 0.13
CA ARG A 110 -6.70 4.73 0.83
C ARG A 110 -5.94 4.77 2.17
N LEU A 111 -5.99 3.70 2.94
CA LEU A 111 -5.29 3.60 4.23
C LEU A 111 -3.77 3.66 4.07
N VAL A 112 -3.21 2.93 3.09
CA VAL A 112 -1.77 3.00 2.78
C VAL A 112 -1.40 4.42 2.35
N SER A 113 -2.21 5.05 1.50
CA SER A 113 -1.97 6.44 1.07
C SER A 113 -1.93 7.42 2.24
N THR A 114 -2.87 7.30 3.20
CA THR A 114 -2.89 8.19 4.36
C THR A 114 -1.73 7.93 5.30
N LEU A 115 -1.37 6.67 5.56
CA LEU A 115 -0.24 6.34 6.45
C LEU A 115 1.09 6.84 5.88
N VAL A 116 1.31 6.69 4.57
CA VAL A 116 2.51 7.20 3.88
C VAL A 116 2.61 8.73 3.99
N ALA A 117 1.48 9.43 3.90
CA ALA A 117 1.43 10.89 4.02
C ALA A 117 1.61 11.38 5.47
N VAL A 118 1.14 10.61 6.45
CA VAL A 118 1.21 10.97 7.87
C VAL A 118 2.59 10.68 8.47
N ALA A 119 3.34 9.70 7.96
CA ALA A 119 4.65 9.32 8.51
C ALA A 119 5.68 10.49 8.59
N PRO A 120 5.87 11.33 7.55
CA PRO A 120 6.74 12.52 7.65
C PRO A 120 6.22 13.56 8.64
N LEU A 121 4.90 13.76 8.68
CA LEU A 121 4.27 14.73 9.58
C LEU A 121 4.49 14.36 11.05
N LEU A 122 4.49 13.07 11.37
CA LEU A 122 4.83 12.57 12.71
C LEU A 122 6.31 12.73 13.04
N GLY A 123 7.21 12.54 12.07
CA GLY A 123 8.63 12.84 12.25
C GLY A 123 8.87 14.33 12.54
N LEU A 124 8.14 15.21 11.86
CA LEU A 124 8.18 16.65 12.11
C LEU A 124 7.57 16.99 13.48
N LEU A 125 6.46 16.37 13.88
CA LEU A 125 5.92 16.52 15.23
C LEU A 125 6.95 16.10 16.30
N GLY A 126 7.73 15.04 16.03
CA GLY A 126 8.85 14.60 16.85
C GLY A 126 9.90 15.68 17.05
N THR A 127 10.27 16.41 15.98
CA THR A 127 11.20 17.54 16.11
C THR A 127 10.67 18.66 16.98
N VAL A 128 9.38 19.00 16.83
CA VAL A 128 8.76 20.07 17.60
C VAL A 128 8.76 19.72 19.09
N MET A 129 8.34 18.50 19.44
CA MET A 129 8.39 18.02 20.83
C MET A 129 9.82 17.99 21.38
N GLY A 130 10.79 17.48 20.62
CA GLY A 130 12.19 17.42 21.06
C GLY A 130 12.81 18.81 21.29
N MET A 131 12.43 19.81 20.49
CA MET A 131 12.86 21.19 20.74
C MET A 131 12.17 21.79 21.97
N ILE A 132 10.89 21.53 22.19
CA ILE A 132 10.17 22.01 23.39
C ILE A 132 10.85 21.51 24.67
N THR A 133 11.13 20.20 24.77
CA THR A 133 11.79 19.63 25.95
C THR A 133 13.21 20.17 26.17
N THR A 134 13.93 20.44 25.07
CA THR A 134 15.26 21.06 25.12
C THR A 134 15.20 22.48 25.67
N PHE A 135 14.21 23.28 25.26
CA PHE A 135 14.03 24.65 25.73
C PHE A 135 13.50 24.72 27.17
N GLU A 136 12.61 23.82 27.58
CA GLU A 136 12.16 23.72 28.99
C GLU A 136 13.33 23.43 29.92
N SER A 137 14.18 22.45 29.55
CA SER A 137 15.37 22.09 30.32
C SER A 137 16.41 23.23 30.39
N LEU A 138 16.41 24.14 29.42
CA LEU A 138 17.23 25.35 29.43
C LEU A 138 16.68 26.40 30.42
N GLY A 139 15.34 26.57 30.47
CA GLY A 139 14.67 27.50 31.39
C GLY A 139 14.85 27.13 32.85
N ASP A 140 14.90 25.83 33.17
CA ASP A 140 15.08 25.33 34.53
C ASP A 140 16.54 25.31 35.02
N MET A 141 17.49 25.90 34.27
CA MET A 141 18.93 25.91 34.53
C MET A 141 19.61 24.53 34.63
N THR A 142 18.88 23.43 34.46
CA THR A 142 19.43 22.05 34.53
C THR A 142 20.51 21.82 33.47
N LEU A 143 20.36 22.40 32.28
CA LEU A 143 21.31 22.30 31.16
C LEU A 143 22.44 23.34 31.18
N PHE A 144 22.38 24.38 32.02
CA PHE A 144 23.39 25.44 32.03
C PHE A 144 24.76 24.95 32.54
N SER A 145 24.78 23.83 33.28
CA SER A 145 26.00 23.19 33.79
C SER A 145 26.67 22.21 32.80
N GLN A 146 25.97 21.79 31.75
CA GLN A 146 26.45 20.82 30.78
C GLN A 146 26.11 21.26 29.35
N SER A 147 27.06 21.94 28.71
CA SER A 147 27.00 22.37 27.30
C SER A 147 26.62 21.25 26.31
N GLY A 148 26.76 19.98 26.68
CA GLY A 148 26.38 18.82 25.86
C GLY A 148 24.87 18.53 25.77
N GLY A 149 24.04 18.98 26.72
CA GLY A 149 22.64 18.55 26.77
C GLY A 149 21.73 19.20 25.71
N ILE A 150 22.00 20.45 25.33
CA ILE A 150 21.26 21.12 24.25
C ILE A 150 21.54 20.44 22.90
N ALA A 151 22.82 20.14 22.62
CA ALA A 151 23.21 19.46 21.39
C ALA A 151 22.58 18.05 21.29
N ALA A 152 22.48 17.34 22.42
CA ALA A 152 21.81 16.04 22.49
C ALA A 152 20.30 16.12 22.21
N GLY A 153 19.61 17.15 22.74
CA GLY A 153 18.19 17.38 22.48
C GLY A 153 17.89 17.68 21.01
N ILE A 154 18.69 18.55 20.37
CA ILE A 154 18.57 18.85 18.94
C ILE A 154 18.87 17.62 18.09
N SER A 155 19.91 16.85 18.43
CA SER A 155 20.24 15.62 17.71
C SER A 155 19.11 14.59 17.77
N THR A 156 18.47 14.44 18.93
CA THR A 156 17.31 13.55 19.11
C THR A 156 16.13 14.02 18.27
N ALA A 157 15.83 15.33 18.27
CA ALA A 157 14.78 15.91 17.44
C ALA A 157 15.01 15.57 15.96
N LEU A 158 16.20 15.84 15.42
CA LEU A 158 16.54 15.56 14.02
C LEU A 158 16.44 14.07 13.66
N PHE A 159 16.81 13.17 14.58
CA PHE A 159 16.70 11.74 14.38
C PHE A 159 15.24 11.28 14.15
N THR A 160 14.27 11.86 14.87
CA THR A 160 12.85 11.51 14.67
C THR A 160 12.33 11.88 13.28
N THR A 161 12.74 13.03 12.74
CA THR A 161 12.41 13.41 11.36
C THR A 161 13.08 12.50 10.34
N GLN A 162 14.36 12.17 10.54
CA GLN A 162 15.06 11.23 9.69
C GLN A 162 14.34 9.88 9.64
N MET A 163 13.88 9.35 10.79
CA MET A 163 13.11 8.11 10.85
C MET A 163 11.78 8.19 10.10
N GLY A 164 11.04 9.29 10.25
CA GLY A 164 9.80 9.52 9.48
C GLY A 164 10.03 9.49 7.97
N LEU A 165 11.13 10.07 7.49
CA LEU A 165 11.49 10.05 6.07
C LEU A 165 11.96 8.67 5.59
N ILE A 166 12.75 7.95 6.38
CA ILE A 166 13.22 6.59 6.08
C ILE A 166 12.03 5.65 5.86
N VAL A 167 10.93 5.84 6.58
CA VAL A 167 9.70 5.05 6.43
C VAL A 167 8.85 5.55 5.25
N ALA A 168 8.70 6.86 5.11
CA ALA A 168 7.83 7.44 4.10
C ALA A 168 8.33 7.23 2.67
N VAL A 169 9.64 7.38 2.42
CA VAL A 169 10.22 7.30 1.07
C VAL A 169 9.98 5.93 0.42
N PRO A 170 10.33 4.79 1.05
CA PRO A 170 9.99 3.47 0.52
C PRO A 170 8.47 3.27 0.41
N GLY A 171 7.69 3.81 1.36
CA GLY A 171 6.23 3.75 1.35
C GLY A 171 5.61 4.39 0.11
N VAL A 172 6.09 5.56 -0.32
CA VAL A 172 5.65 6.23 -1.55
C VAL A 172 5.98 5.41 -2.79
N ILE A 173 7.18 4.82 -2.85
CA ILE A 173 7.62 3.98 -3.98
C ILE A 173 6.73 2.74 -4.08
N ALA A 174 6.54 2.02 -2.97
CA ALA A 174 5.71 0.83 -2.92
C ALA A 174 4.25 1.14 -3.28
N LYS A 175 3.67 2.22 -2.72
CA LYS A 175 2.33 2.70 -3.09
C LYS A 175 2.22 2.95 -4.60
N SER A 176 3.21 3.61 -5.19
CA SER A 176 3.20 3.92 -6.64
C SER A 176 3.21 2.66 -7.50
N ILE A 177 3.94 1.61 -7.09
CA ILE A 177 3.96 0.31 -7.78
C ILE A 177 2.58 -0.37 -7.66
N LEU A 178 1.99 -0.37 -6.46
CA LEU A 178 0.68 -0.98 -6.23
C LEU A 178 -0.43 -0.25 -6.99
N ASP A 179 -0.40 1.08 -7.05
CA ASP A 179 -1.38 1.87 -7.79
C ASP A 179 -1.28 1.62 -9.31
N ARG A 180 -0.07 1.38 -9.83
CA ARG A 180 0.13 0.93 -11.22
C ARG A 180 -0.49 -0.45 -11.45
N ARG A 181 -0.33 -1.39 -10.52
CA ARG A 181 -0.94 -2.73 -10.61
C ARG A 181 -2.46 -2.68 -10.55
N GLU A 182 -3.04 -1.93 -9.60
CA GLU A 182 -4.49 -1.69 -9.52
C GLU A 182 -5.04 -1.18 -10.86
N ARG A 183 -4.37 -0.18 -11.45
CA ARG A 183 -4.80 0.41 -12.72
C ARG A 183 -4.81 -0.62 -13.84
N GLN A 184 -3.78 -1.45 -13.93
CA GLN A 184 -3.69 -2.52 -14.93
C GLN A 184 -4.82 -3.54 -14.77
N ILE A 185 -5.11 -3.98 -13.54
CA ILE A 185 -6.21 -4.93 -13.28
C ILE A 185 -7.57 -4.31 -13.66
N ARG A 186 -7.81 -3.03 -13.34
CA ARG A 186 -9.05 -2.35 -13.71
C ARG A 186 -9.20 -2.23 -15.23
N LEU A 187 -8.11 -1.96 -15.95
CA LEU A 187 -8.12 -1.94 -17.42
C LEU A 187 -8.42 -3.33 -17.99
N ASP A 188 -7.86 -4.39 -17.41
CA ASP A 188 -8.17 -5.76 -17.83
C ASP A 188 -9.65 -6.10 -17.63
N LEU A 189 -10.23 -5.75 -16.48
CA LEU A 189 -11.66 -5.96 -16.19
C LEU A 189 -12.55 -5.22 -17.21
N ALA A 190 -12.23 -3.96 -17.51
CA ALA A 190 -12.95 -3.19 -18.53
C ALA A 190 -12.84 -3.85 -19.92
N GLN A 191 -11.64 -4.30 -20.29
CA GLN A 191 -11.41 -5.00 -21.55
C GLN A 191 -12.19 -6.32 -21.63
N ILE A 192 -12.24 -7.11 -20.55
CA ILE A 192 -13.03 -8.34 -20.49
C ILE A 192 -14.50 -8.02 -20.76
N LYS A 193 -15.06 -7.03 -20.07
CA LYS A 193 -16.45 -6.61 -20.24
C LYS A 193 -16.76 -6.24 -21.69
N ASP A 194 -15.93 -5.40 -22.31
CA ASP A 194 -16.15 -4.95 -23.68
C ASP A 194 -16.00 -6.08 -24.70
N LEU A 195 -15.03 -6.99 -24.52
CA LEU A 195 -14.87 -8.16 -25.39
C LEU A 195 -16.05 -9.12 -25.30
N LEU A 196 -16.54 -9.42 -24.08
CA LEU A 196 -17.70 -10.29 -23.89
C LEU A 196 -18.98 -9.69 -24.48
N CYS A 197 -19.14 -8.36 -24.41
CA CYS A 197 -20.26 -7.67 -25.06
C CYS A 197 -20.12 -7.68 -26.60
N THR A 198 -18.89 -7.57 -27.13
CA THR A 198 -18.64 -7.51 -28.58
C THR A 198 -18.78 -8.89 -29.23
N GLU A 199 -18.25 -9.96 -28.63
CA GLU A 199 -18.44 -11.33 -29.16
C GLU A 199 -19.92 -11.75 -29.19
N GLN A 200 -20.73 -11.27 -28.23
CA GLN A 200 -22.18 -11.48 -28.30
C GLN A 200 -22.86 -10.69 -29.43
N MET A 201 -22.31 -9.54 -29.85
CA MET A 201 -22.81 -8.83 -31.03
C MET A 201 -22.44 -9.52 -32.35
N GLU A 202 -21.40 -10.36 -32.38
CA GLU A 202 -20.93 -11.08 -33.58
C GLU A 202 -21.50 -12.50 -33.72
N LEU A 203 -22.09 -13.07 -32.67
CA LEU A 203 -22.79 -14.35 -32.80
C LEU A 203 -24.04 -14.16 -33.68
N PRO A 204 -24.19 -14.92 -34.78
CA PRO A 204 -25.40 -14.87 -35.57
C PRO A 204 -26.56 -15.19 -34.64
N ARG A 205 -27.64 -14.40 -34.73
CA ARG A 205 -28.95 -14.79 -34.20
C ARG A 205 -29.35 -16.08 -34.91
N THR A 206 -28.83 -17.24 -34.49
CA THR A 206 -29.33 -18.52 -34.96
C THR A 206 -30.67 -18.70 -34.31
N ALA A 207 -31.67 -18.36 -35.13
CA ALA A 207 -33.08 -18.66 -35.03
C ALA A 207 -33.40 -19.78 -34.03
N THR A 208 -34.22 -19.43 -33.06
CA THR A 208 -35.31 -20.28 -32.59
C THR A 208 -36.54 -19.39 -32.51
#